data_AF-O87052-F1
#
_entry.id   AF-O87052-F1
#
_cell.length_a   1.000
_cell.length_b   1.000
_cell.length_c   1.000
_cell.angle_alpha   90.00
_cell.angle_beta   90.00
_cell.angle_gamma   90.00
#
_symmetry.space_group_name_H-M   'P 1'
#
loop_
_entity.id
_entity.type
_entity.pdbx_description
1 polymer ?
#
loop_
_entity_poly.entity_id
_entity_poly.type
_entity_poly.pdbx_seq_one_letter_code
_entity_poly.pdbx_strand_id
1 'polypeptide(L)'
;IAKVTLAPENNKPEHMEKLVKAGIVVSIGHTNATYSEARKSFESGITFATHLFNAMTPMVGREPGMVGAIYDTPEVYAGIIADGFHVDYANIRIAHKIKGEKLVLVTDATAPAGAEMDYFIFVGKKVYYRDGKCVDENGTLGGSALTMIEAVQNTVEHVGIALDETLRMATLYPAKAIGVD
;
A
#
# COMPACT_ATOMS: atom_id res chain seq x y z
N ILE A 1 11.92 13.71 -6.60
CA ILE A 1 10.66 12.98 -6.33
C ILE A 1 11.04 11.53 -6.13
N ALA A 2 10.77 10.92 -4.97
CA ALA A 2 11.17 9.53 -4.74
C ALA A 2 10.22 8.53 -5.40
N LYS A 3 8.92 8.80 -5.32
CA LYS A 3 7.86 7.90 -5.78
C LYS A 3 6.66 8.67 -6.36
N VAL A 4 5.97 8.09 -7.33
CA VAL A 4 4.68 8.54 -7.86
C VAL A 4 3.72 7.37 -7.90
N THR A 5 2.51 7.52 -7.34
CA THR A 5 1.42 6.54 -7.46
C THR A 5 0.46 6.96 -8.55
N LEU A 6 0.09 6.04 -9.45
CA LEU A 6 -0.85 6.31 -10.53
C LEU A 6 -1.67 5.07 -10.92
N ALA A 7 -2.76 5.33 -11.64
CA ALA A 7 -3.59 4.32 -12.27
C ALA A 7 -3.14 4.12 -13.74
N PRO A 8 -2.57 2.98 -14.13
CA PRO A 8 -1.99 2.79 -15.46
C PRO A 8 -3.03 2.88 -16.59
N GLU A 9 -4.28 2.47 -16.35
CA GLU A 9 -5.38 2.54 -17.32
C GLU A 9 -5.78 3.98 -17.70
N ASN A 10 -5.38 4.97 -16.89
CA ASN A 10 -5.62 6.39 -17.13
C ASN A 10 -4.37 7.12 -17.68
N ASN A 11 -3.29 6.39 -17.96
CA ASN A 11 -2.02 6.97 -18.35
C ASN A 11 -1.46 6.26 -19.59
N LYS A 12 -0.66 6.98 -20.37
CA LYS A 12 0.06 6.36 -21.48
C LYS A 12 1.29 5.60 -20.97
N PRO A 13 1.66 4.46 -21.56
CA PRO A 13 2.87 3.70 -21.21
C PRO A 13 4.13 4.58 -21.09
N GLU A 14 4.31 5.53 -22.01
CA GLU A 14 5.49 6.39 -22.07
C GLU A 14 5.60 7.34 -20.87
N HIS A 15 4.52 7.58 -20.13
CA HIS A 15 4.58 8.35 -18.87
C HIS A 15 5.34 7.57 -17.80
N MET A 16 5.09 6.27 -17.67
CA MET A 16 5.77 5.40 -16.71
C MET A 16 7.25 5.26 -17.08
N GLU A 17 7.55 5.01 -18.36
CA GLU A 17 8.92 4.89 -18.85
C GLU A 17 9.76 6.16 -18.57
N LYS A 18 9.17 7.35 -18.77
CA LYS A 18 9.84 8.62 -18.48
C LYS A 18 10.12 8.81 -16.99
N LEU A 19 9.17 8.46 -16.12
CA LEU A 19 9.35 8.53 -14.66
C LEU A 19 10.46 7.58 -14.21
N VAL A 20 10.42 6.33 -14.68
CA VAL A 20 11.43 5.31 -14.35
C VAL A 20 12.82 5.74 -14.84
N LYS A 21 12.93 6.23 -16.09
CA LYS A 21 14.20 6.74 -16.63
C LYS A 21 14.74 7.94 -15.84
N ALA A 22 13.87 8.72 -15.21
CA ALA A 22 14.26 9.81 -14.32
C ALA A 22 14.65 9.35 -12.90
N GLY A 23 14.67 8.05 -12.63
CA GLY A 23 15.01 7.48 -11.31
C GLY A 23 13.86 7.56 -10.30
N ILE A 24 12.62 7.77 -10.74
CA ILE A 24 11.45 7.82 -9.87
C ILE A 24 10.83 6.43 -9.78
N VAL A 25 10.56 5.95 -8.56
CA VAL A 25 9.77 4.73 -8.35
C VAL A 25 8.33 4.98 -8.78
N VAL A 26 7.83 4.20 -9.72
CA VAL A 26 6.42 4.26 -10.11
C VAL A 26 5.66 3.18 -9.36
N SER A 27 4.59 3.60 -8.69
CA SER A 27 3.67 2.72 -7.98
C SER A 27 2.33 2.66 -8.68
N ILE A 28 1.74 1.47 -8.74
CA ILE A 28 0.33 1.30 -9.10
C ILE A 28 -0.55 1.53 -7.85
N GLY A 29 -1.72 2.16 -8.02
CA GLY A 29 -2.70 2.38 -6.94
C GLY A 29 -3.85 3.28 -7.37
N HIS A 30 -4.96 3.28 -6.62
CA HIS A 30 -6.19 4.01 -6.98
C HIS A 30 -6.67 3.70 -8.40
N THR A 31 -6.70 2.42 -8.73
CA THR A 31 -6.86 1.91 -10.10
C THR A 31 -7.99 0.88 -10.17
N ASN A 32 -8.67 0.86 -11.31
CA ASN A 32 -9.62 -0.17 -11.67
C ASN A 32 -9.06 -1.14 -12.74
N ALA A 33 -7.73 -1.22 -12.88
CA ALA A 33 -7.06 -2.04 -13.88
C ALA A 33 -7.42 -3.53 -13.72
N THR A 34 -7.60 -4.21 -14.85
CA THR A 34 -7.60 -5.67 -14.93
C THR A 34 -6.22 -6.23 -14.58
N TYR A 35 -6.15 -7.53 -14.31
CA TYR A 35 -4.89 -8.24 -14.13
C TYR A 35 -3.92 -7.99 -15.29
N SER A 36 -4.42 -8.03 -16.53
CA SER A 36 -3.59 -7.90 -17.74
C SER A 36 -3.04 -6.48 -17.91
N GLU A 37 -3.81 -5.45 -17.57
CA GLU A 37 -3.37 -4.06 -17.60
C GLU A 37 -2.31 -3.80 -16.51
N ALA A 38 -2.52 -4.33 -15.30
CA ALA A 38 -1.55 -4.24 -14.22
C ALA A 38 -0.21 -4.91 -14.61
N ARG A 39 -0.24 -6.13 -15.17
CA ARG A 39 0.95 -6.83 -15.65
C ARG A 39 1.73 -6.03 -16.70
N LYS A 40 1.05 -5.47 -17.70
CA LYS A 40 1.69 -4.60 -18.71
C LYS A 40 2.33 -3.35 -18.10
N SER A 41 1.72 -2.79 -17.05
CA SER A 41 2.30 -1.65 -16.35
C SER A 41 3.58 -2.00 -15.58
N PHE A 42 3.68 -3.24 -15.05
CA PHE A 42 4.91 -3.74 -14.43
C PHE A 42 6.02 -3.92 -15.47
N GLU A 43 5.69 -4.43 -16.65
CA GLU A 43 6.61 -4.49 -17.80
C GLU A 43 7.09 -3.09 -18.24
N SER A 44 6.27 -2.06 -18.03
CA SER A 44 6.60 -0.65 -18.27
C SER A 44 7.41 0.01 -17.14
N GLY A 45 7.80 -0.76 -16.12
CA GLY A 45 8.70 -0.34 -15.05
C GLY A 45 8.06 0.05 -13.72
N ILE A 46 6.75 -0.20 -13.53
CA ILE A 46 6.15 -0.10 -12.20
C ILE A 46 6.74 -1.19 -11.28
N THR A 47 7.25 -0.77 -10.13
CA THR A 47 7.95 -1.66 -9.17
C THR A 47 7.35 -1.63 -7.77
N PHE A 48 6.30 -0.85 -7.55
CA PHE A 48 5.62 -0.74 -6.25
C PHE A 48 4.09 -0.77 -6.41
N ALA A 49 3.39 -1.22 -5.37
CA ALA A 49 1.94 -1.13 -5.23
C ALA A 49 1.59 -0.40 -3.94
N THR A 50 0.75 0.63 -4.04
CA THR A 50 0.33 1.43 -2.89
C THR A 50 -0.80 0.71 -2.17
N HIS A 51 -0.71 0.67 -0.82
CA HIS A 51 -1.69 0.16 0.15
C HIS A 51 -2.52 -1.07 -0.31
N LEU A 52 -1.84 -2.20 -0.59
CA LEU A 52 -2.41 -3.49 -1.00
C LEU A 52 -3.79 -3.76 -0.41
N PHE A 53 -4.73 -4.16 -1.27
CA PHE A 53 -6.19 -4.30 -1.10
C PHE A 53 -7.02 -3.00 -1.17
N ASN A 54 -6.46 -1.85 -0.81
CA ASN A 54 -7.20 -0.59 -0.75
C ASN A 54 -7.22 0.10 -2.12
N ALA A 55 -8.38 0.60 -2.55
CA ALA A 55 -8.57 1.32 -3.81
C ALA A 55 -7.93 0.61 -5.05
N MET A 56 -8.16 -0.70 -5.16
CA MET A 56 -7.70 -1.53 -6.27
C MET A 56 -8.68 -2.65 -6.61
N THR A 57 -8.59 -3.20 -7.82
CA THR A 57 -9.40 -4.37 -8.22
C THR A 57 -9.03 -5.61 -7.39
N PRO A 58 -10.02 -6.27 -6.78
CA PRO A 58 -9.78 -7.44 -5.94
C PRO A 58 -9.51 -8.68 -6.79
N MET A 59 -8.99 -9.72 -6.14
CA MET A 59 -8.79 -11.02 -6.76
C MET A 59 -10.07 -11.86 -6.73
N VAL A 60 -10.60 -12.19 -7.91
CA VAL A 60 -11.74 -13.11 -8.06
C VAL A 60 -11.42 -14.23 -9.05
N GLY A 61 -12.15 -15.34 -9.00
CA GLY A 61 -11.75 -16.59 -9.67
C GLY A 61 -11.52 -16.53 -11.18
N ARG A 62 -12.12 -15.57 -11.90
CA ARG A 62 -11.93 -15.39 -13.36
C ARG A 62 -11.22 -14.10 -13.75
N GLU A 63 -10.99 -13.20 -12.80
CA GLU A 63 -10.31 -11.93 -13.00
C GLU A 63 -9.48 -11.66 -11.74
N PRO A 64 -8.17 -11.97 -11.75
CA PRO A 64 -7.34 -11.79 -10.57
C PRO A 64 -7.17 -10.32 -10.16
N GLY A 65 -7.47 -9.38 -11.05
CA GLY A 65 -7.32 -7.95 -10.79
C GLY A 65 -5.89 -7.55 -10.42
N MET A 66 -5.77 -6.37 -9.84
CA MET A 66 -4.49 -5.82 -9.38
C MET A 66 -3.92 -6.63 -8.21
N VAL A 67 -4.75 -7.07 -7.26
CA VAL A 67 -4.28 -7.92 -6.13
C VAL A 67 -3.61 -9.18 -6.65
N GLY A 68 -4.26 -9.89 -7.58
CA GLY A 68 -3.68 -11.07 -8.22
C GLY A 68 -2.42 -10.76 -9.02
N ALA A 69 -2.40 -9.63 -9.74
CA ALA A 69 -1.21 -9.20 -10.50
C ALA A 69 -0.01 -8.93 -9.58
N ILE A 70 -0.23 -8.31 -8.42
CA ILE A 70 0.83 -8.07 -7.42
C ILE A 70 1.36 -9.39 -6.86
N TYR A 71 0.46 -10.34 -6.57
CA TYR A 71 0.84 -11.67 -6.09
C TYR A 71 1.62 -12.47 -7.13
N ASP A 72 1.29 -12.33 -8.41
CA ASP A 72 1.94 -13.06 -9.51
C ASP A 72 3.20 -12.37 -10.08
N THR A 73 3.62 -11.23 -9.50
CA THR A 73 4.79 -10.47 -9.97
C THR A 73 5.82 -10.34 -8.84
N PRO A 74 6.86 -11.19 -8.78
CA PRO A 74 7.76 -11.27 -7.63
C PRO A 74 8.64 -10.02 -7.42
N GLU A 75 8.86 -9.20 -8.44
CA GLU A 75 9.67 -7.98 -8.36
C GLU A 75 8.91 -6.81 -7.72
N VAL A 76 7.58 -6.81 -7.77
CA VAL A 76 6.75 -5.69 -7.30
C VAL A 76 6.66 -5.69 -5.78
N TYR A 77 7.11 -4.60 -5.16
CA TYR A 77 6.88 -4.33 -3.74
C TYR A 77 5.43 -3.93 -3.49
N ALA A 78 4.89 -4.21 -2.31
CA ALA A 78 3.54 -3.83 -1.93
C ALA A 78 3.55 -3.20 -0.54
N GLY A 79 3.17 -1.93 -0.46
CA GLY A 79 2.89 -1.28 0.82
C GLY A 79 1.59 -1.82 1.41
N ILE A 80 1.56 -2.13 2.69
CA ILE A 80 0.35 -2.60 3.40
C ILE A 80 0.17 -1.84 4.72
N ILE A 81 -1.08 -1.49 5.02
CA ILE A 81 -1.47 -0.78 6.24
C ILE A 81 -1.92 -1.82 7.28
N ALA A 82 -1.24 -1.87 8.42
CA ALA A 82 -1.44 -2.88 9.46
C ALA A 82 -2.14 -2.32 10.70
N ASP A 83 -3.27 -1.63 10.52
CA ASP A 83 -4.09 -1.08 11.61
C ASP A 83 -5.31 -1.95 11.99
N GLY A 84 -5.56 -3.03 11.24
CA GLY A 84 -6.74 -3.89 11.43
C GLY A 84 -8.06 -3.27 10.95
N PHE A 85 -8.02 -2.08 10.34
CA PHE A 85 -9.18 -1.39 9.80
C PHE A 85 -9.17 -1.37 8.27
N HIS A 86 -8.01 -1.09 7.67
CA HIS A 86 -7.84 -1.09 6.22
C HIS A 86 -7.79 -2.51 5.65
N VAL A 87 -7.10 -3.41 6.34
CA VAL A 87 -6.89 -4.79 5.90
C VAL A 87 -7.04 -5.74 7.08
N ASP A 88 -7.84 -6.79 6.89
CA ASP A 88 -7.94 -7.88 7.85
C ASP A 88 -6.56 -8.55 8.07
N TYR A 89 -6.19 -8.81 9.31
CA TYR A 89 -4.89 -9.40 9.64
C TYR A 89 -4.63 -10.76 8.98
N ALA A 90 -5.67 -11.53 8.66
CA ALA A 90 -5.54 -12.77 7.88
C ALA A 90 -5.04 -12.50 6.45
N ASN A 91 -5.51 -11.42 5.83
CA ASN A 91 -5.06 -11.01 4.50
C ASN A 91 -3.61 -10.52 4.53
N ILE A 92 -3.19 -9.81 5.58
CA ILE A 92 -1.78 -9.41 5.75
C ILE A 92 -0.88 -10.65 5.87
N ARG A 93 -1.32 -11.65 6.65
CA ARG A 93 -0.59 -12.92 6.82
C ARG A 93 -0.48 -13.70 5.51
N ILE A 94 -1.53 -13.73 4.70
CA ILE A 94 -1.50 -14.35 3.36
C ILE A 94 -0.55 -13.56 2.44
N ALA A 95 -0.67 -12.24 2.41
CA ALA A 95 0.17 -11.39 1.59
C ALA A 95 1.65 -11.57 1.93
N HIS A 96 2.01 -11.68 3.21
CA HIS A 96 3.41 -11.91 3.62
C HIS A 96 3.94 -13.26 3.12
N LYS A 97 3.14 -14.33 3.24
CA LYS A 97 3.53 -15.65 2.72
C LYS A 97 3.78 -15.66 1.21
N ILE A 98 3.07 -14.82 0.46
CA ILE A 98 3.20 -14.72 -1.00
C ILE A 98 4.35 -13.78 -1.38
N LYS A 99 4.45 -12.62 -0.72
CA LYS A 99 5.37 -11.53 -1.12
C LYS A 99 6.72 -11.56 -0.41
N GLY A 100 6.82 -12.21 0.75
CA GLY A 100 8.05 -12.26 1.56
C GLY A 100 8.66 -10.86 1.73
N GLU A 101 9.92 -10.71 1.32
CA GLU A 101 10.70 -9.47 1.37
C GLU A 101 10.10 -8.29 0.56
N LYS A 102 9.04 -8.53 -0.23
CA LYS A 102 8.36 -7.49 -1.01
C LYS A 102 7.17 -6.87 -0.31
N LEU A 103 6.77 -7.37 0.87
CA LEU A 103 5.72 -6.74 1.67
C LEU A 103 6.32 -5.67 2.58
N VAL A 104 5.86 -4.43 2.45
CA VAL A 104 6.40 -3.25 3.14
C VAL A 104 5.34 -2.69 4.08
N LEU A 105 5.69 -2.46 5.34
CA LEU A 105 4.81 -1.75 6.26
C LEU A 105 4.78 -0.26 5.91
N VAL A 106 3.58 0.27 5.73
CA VAL A 106 3.32 1.70 5.56
C VAL A 106 2.22 2.12 6.52
N THR A 107 2.23 3.38 6.96
CA THR A 107 1.15 3.89 7.81
C THR A 107 -0.03 4.40 6.98
N ASP A 108 0.25 5.11 5.89
CA ASP A 108 -0.73 6.01 5.26
C ASP A 108 -1.38 6.96 6.28
N ALA A 109 -0.57 7.37 7.26
CA ALA A 109 -0.99 8.16 8.39
C ALA A 109 -1.44 9.58 7.98
N THR A 110 -2.35 10.12 8.78
CA THR A 110 -2.87 11.47 8.66
C THR A 110 -2.67 12.24 9.97
N ALA A 111 -3.19 13.47 10.04
CA ALA A 111 -2.96 14.39 11.15
C ALA A 111 -3.20 13.82 12.58
N PRO A 112 -4.16 12.90 12.82
CA PRO A 112 -4.39 12.31 14.14
C PRO A 112 -3.29 11.34 14.61
N ALA A 113 -2.40 10.86 13.73
CA ALA A 113 -1.34 9.94 14.15
C ALA A 113 -0.36 10.64 15.10
N GLY A 114 -0.37 10.25 16.37
CA GLY A 114 0.44 10.87 17.43
C GLY A 114 -0.11 12.19 17.96
N ALA A 115 -1.38 12.53 17.70
CA ALA A 115 -2.03 13.74 18.18
C ALA A 115 -3.48 13.47 18.63
N GLU A 116 -3.93 14.20 19.66
CA GLU A 116 -5.34 14.21 20.05
C GLU A 116 -6.10 15.23 19.19
N MET A 117 -7.07 14.75 18.41
CA MET A 117 -7.77 15.57 17.42
C MET A 117 -9.15 14.97 17.10
N ASP A 118 -10.16 15.83 16.93
CA ASP A 118 -11.52 15.39 16.56
C ASP A 118 -11.71 15.19 15.06
N TYR A 119 -11.08 16.06 14.24
CA TYR A 119 -11.17 16.05 12.79
C TYR A 119 -10.03 16.85 12.14
N PHE A 120 -9.79 16.64 10.85
CA PHE A 120 -8.89 17.42 10.01
C PHE A 120 -9.49 17.66 8.61
N ILE A 121 -8.86 18.54 7.83
CA ILE A 121 -9.22 18.75 6.43
C ILE A 121 -8.23 17.99 5.54
N PHE A 122 -8.75 17.12 4.68
CA PHE A 122 -7.98 16.36 3.70
C PHE A 122 -8.52 16.65 2.29
N VAL A 123 -7.75 17.40 1.50
CA VAL A 123 -8.11 17.82 0.12
C VAL A 123 -9.54 18.39 0.03
N GLY A 124 -9.85 19.35 0.91
CA GLY A 124 -11.15 20.03 0.94
C GLY A 124 -12.30 19.25 1.57
N LYS A 125 -12.07 18.00 2.02
CA LYS A 125 -13.05 17.21 2.78
C LYS A 125 -12.72 17.21 4.27
N LYS A 126 -13.74 17.21 5.11
CA LYS A 126 -13.60 17.03 6.55
C LYS A 126 -13.56 15.53 6.87
N VAL A 127 -12.51 15.10 7.57
CA VAL A 127 -12.30 13.71 8.01
C VAL A 127 -12.27 13.69 9.53
N TYR A 128 -13.08 12.83 10.12
CA TYR A 128 -13.23 12.68 11.56
C TYR A 128 -12.35 11.55 12.09
N TYR A 129 -11.78 11.75 13.27
CA TYR A 129 -11.11 10.68 14.00
C TYR A 129 -12.09 10.02 14.98
N ARG A 130 -12.43 8.75 14.78
CA ARG A 130 -13.40 8.01 15.60
C ARG A 130 -12.89 6.60 15.85
N ASP A 131 -12.71 6.24 17.12
CA ASP A 131 -12.31 4.89 17.55
C ASP A 131 -11.08 4.33 16.80
N GLY A 132 -10.05 5.17 16.63
CA GLY A 132 -8.82 4.79 15.91
C GLY A 132 -8.89 4.91 14.38
N LYS A 133 -10.06 5.22 13.81
CA LYS A 133 -10.28 5.33 12.36
C LYS A 133 -10.36 6.79 11.92
N CYS A 134 -9.86 7.07 10.72
CA CYS A 134 -10.08 8.34 10.03
C CYS A 134 -11.16 8.13 8.97
N VAL A 135 -12.34 8.73 9.15
CA VAL A 135 -13.50 8.52 8.27
C VAL A 135 -14.16 9.82 7.83
N ASP A 136 -14.69 9.86 6.61
CA ASP A 136 -15.54 10.97 6.15
C ASP A 136 -16.98 10.85 6.68
N GLU A 137 -17.83 11.82 6.32
CA GLU A 137 -19.26 11.85 6.73
C GLU A 137 -20.06 10.63 6.29
N ASN A 138 -19.58 9.87 5.30
CA ASN A 138 -20.23 8.66 4.79
C ASN A 138 -19.59 7.38 5.37
N GLY A 139 -18.60 7.50 6.25
CA GLY A 139 -17.87 6.36 6.82
C GLY A 139 -16.75 5.82 5.93
N THR A 140 -16.39 6.53 4.86
CA THR A 140 -15.27 6.14 3.98
C THR A 140 -13.95 6.39 4.69
N LEU A 141 -13.03 5.42 4.70
CA LEU A 141 -11.69 5.60 5.25
C LEU A 141 -10.91 6.67 4.47
N GLY A 142 -10.30 7.59 5.20
CA GLY A 142 -9.55 8.73 4.68
C GLY A 142 -8.13 8.79 5.26
N GLY A 143 -7.31 7.80 4.92
CA GLY A 143 -6.01 7.54 5.55
C GLY A 143 -6.15 6.87 6.92
N SER A 144 -5.03 6.73 7.64
CA SER A 144 -4.99 6.08 8.96
C SER A 144 -4.53 7.04 10.07
N ALA A 145 -4.64 6.58 11.32
CA ALA A 145 -3.98 7.19 12.47
C ALA A 145 -2.79 6.32 12.97
N LEU A 146 -2.34 5.35 12.16
CA LEU A 146 -1.34 4.36 12.52
C LEU A 146 0.06 4.98 12.60
N THR A 147 0.85 4.59 13.59
CA THR A 147 2.29 4.86 13.65
C THR A 147 3.11 3.63 13.21
N MET A 148 4.37 3.83 12.81
CA MET A 148 5.22 2.72 12.38
C MET A 148 5.46 1.69 13.49
N ILE A 149 5.55 2.13 14.76
CA ILE A 149 5.77 1.21 15.88
C ILE A 149 4.52 0.38 16.18
N GLU A 150 3.32 0.96 16.06
CA GLU A 150 2.06 0.23 16.16
C GLU A 150 1.90 -0.74 14.98
N ALA A 151 2.29 -0.36 13.76
CA ALA A 151 2.29 -1.26 12.61
C ALA A 151 3.17 -2.50 12.86
N VAL A 152 4.36 -2.30 13.45
CA VAL A 152 5.24 -3.39 13.87
C VAL A 152 4.56 -4.24 14.95
N GLN A 153 4.02 -3.62 16.00
CA GLN A 153 3.35 -4.32 17.10
C GLN A 153 2.18 -5.19 16.60
N ASN A 154 1.27 -4.61 15.81
CA ASN A 154 0.10 -5.30 15.26
C ASN A 154 0.50 -6.47 14.37
N THR A 155 1.59 -6.31 13.60
CA THR A 155 2.11 -7.36 12.73
C THR A 155 2.67 -8.53 13.53
N VAL A 156 3.33 -8.27 14.65
CA VAL A 156 3.80 -9.34 15.54
C VAL A 156 2.62 -10.00 16.27
N GLU A 157 1.76 -9.21 16.91
CA GLU A 157 0.72 -9.69 17.83
C GLU A 157 -0.49 -10.31 17.12
N HIS A 158 -0.90 -9.79 15.96
CA HIS A 158 -2.14 -10.20 15.28
C HIS A 158 -1.90 -10.92 13.95
N VAL A 159 -0.86 -10.52 13.22
CA VAL A 159 -0.48 -11.18 11.95
C VAL A 159 0.38 -12.42 12.23
N GLY A 160 1.15 -12.43 13.32
CA GLY A 160 1.95 -13.57 13.75
C GLY A 160 3.27 -13.72 13.00
N ILE A 161 3.84 -12.60 12.54
CA ILE A 161 5.16 -12.55 11.90
C ILE A 161 6.21 -12.28 12.98
N ALA A 162 7.35 -12.97 12.92
CA ALA A 162 8.44 -12.78 13.87
C ALA A 162 8.92 -11.32 13.92
N LEU A 163 9.39 -10.87 15.08
CA LEU A 163 9.77 -9.47 15.30
C LEU A 163 10.87 -9.01 14.34
N ASP A 164 11.89 -9.83 14.12
CA ASP A 164 13.01 -9.49 13.22
C ASP A 164 12.55 -9.34 11.76
N GLU A 165 11.64 -10.19 11.30
CA GLU A 165 11.03 -10.10 9.98
C GLU A 165 10.14 -8.85 9.85
N THR A 166 9.33 -8.59 10.87
CA THR A 166 8.49 -7.38 10.92
C THR A 166 9.33 -6.11 10.91
N LEU A 167 10.46 -6.10 11.62
CA LEU A 167 11.41 -4.98 11.58
C LEU A 167 11.98 -4.78 10.18
N ARG A 168 12.31 -5.86 9.45
CA ARG A 168 12.74 -5.75 8.05
C ARG A 168 11.65 -5.18 7.15
N MET A 169 10.39 -5.56 7.35
CA MET A 169 9.23 -4.97 6.65
C MET A 169 9.07 -3.46 6.89
N ALA A 170 9.54 -2.95 8.03
CA ALA A 170 9.51 -1.54 8.40
C ALA A 170 10.82 -0.77 8.11
N THR A 171 11.90 -1.45 7.72
CA THR A 171 13.25 -0.84 7.56
C THR A 171 13.92 -1.25 6.25
N LEU A 172 14.46 -2.47 6.18
CA LEU A 172 15.24 -2.96 5.04
C LEU A 172 14.42 -3.03 3.75
N TYR A 173 13.21 -3.57 3.81
CA TYR A 173 12.36 -3.74 2.62
C TYR A 173 11.90 -2.40 2.03
N PRO A 174 11.43 -1.41 2.82
CA PRO A 174 11.18 -0.08 2.29
C PRO A 174 12.44 0.59 1.74
N ALA A 175 13.62 0.41 2.36
CA ALA A 175 14.88 0.96 1.87
C ALA A 175 15.25 0.38 0.49
N LYS A 176 15.20 -0.94 0.32
CA LYS A 176 15.39 -1.63 -0.97
C LYS A 176 14.35 -1.20 -2.01
N ALA A 177 13.10 -0.98 -1.61
CA ALA A 177 12.01 -0.62 -2.52
C ALA A 177 12.19 0.76 -3.17
N ILE A 178 12.98 1.65 -2.55
CA ILE A 178 13.29 2.99 -3.08
C ILE A 178 14.78 3.23 -3.37
N GLY A 179 15.62 2.19 -3.25
CA GLY A 179 17.04 2.23 -3.59
C GLY A 179 17.91 3.05 -2.62
N VAL A 180 17.69 2.88 -1.31
CA VAL A 180 18.45 3.57 -0.24
C VAL A 180 18.91 2.63 0.88
N ASP A 181 19.02 1.33 0.60
CA ASP A 181 19.48 0.31 1.55
C ASP A 181 20.96 0.41 1.93
#